data_AF-A0A6A4IES7-F1
#
_entry.id   AF-A0A6A4IES7-F1
#
_cell.length_a   1.000
_cell.length_b   1.000
_cell.length_c   1.000
_cell.angle_alpha   90.00
_cell.angle_beta   90.00
_cell.angle_gamma   90.00
#
_symmetry.space_group_name_H-M   'P 1'
#
loop_
_entity.id
_entity.type
_entity.pdbx_description
1 polymer ?
#
loop_
_entity_poly.entity_id
_entity_poly.type
_entity_poly.pdbx_seq_one_letter_code
_entity_poly.pdbx_strand_id
1 'polypeptide(L)'
;MKFTSVLAVAFTVAVASVSASPSRETNGERLARGLTPLPPQKRSGTPSYGAKRSSPSGSPTSCSTGSLQCCDSTGTVLDPVIALLLETLGVALPAADVLIGVTCDPIGIVVGSSSCSAQTVCCTDNSFGGVISIGCIPST
;
A
#
# COMPACT_ATOMS: atom_id res chain seq x y z
N MET A 1 16.90 35.32 -51.58
CA MET A 1 17.93 34.46 -50.94
C MET A 1 18.69 35.20 -49.83
N LYS A 2 17.99 35.74 -48.82
CA LYS A 2 18.61 36.49 -47.69
C LYS A 2 17.99 36.18 -46.32
N PHE A 3 16.91 35.40 -46.26
CA PHE A 3 16.22 35.04 -45.02
C PHE A 3 16.73 33.73 -44.38
N THR A 4 17.39 32.87 -45.15
CA THR A 4 17.94 31.59 -44.64
C THR A 4 19.18 31.79 -43.77
N SER A 5 20.00 32.81 -44.05
CA SER A 5 21.18 33.14 -43.24
C SER A 5 20.81 33.73 -41.88
N VAL A 6 19.71 34.47 -41.77
CA VAL A 6 19.26 35.09 -40.51
C VAL A 6 18.75 34.02 -39.54
N LEU A 7 18.05 33.00 -40.04
CA LEU A 7 17.59 31.87 -39.23
C LEU A 7 18.75 30.99 -38.73
N ALA A 8 19.81 30.81 -39.52
CA ALA A 8 20.98 30.04 -39.10
C ALA A 8 21.77 30.74 -37.98
N VAL A 9 21.93 32.07 -38.05
CA VAL A 9 22.62 32.84 -37.00
C VAL A 9 21.79 32.89 -35.71
N ALA A 10 20.46 33.00 -35.82
CA ALA A 10 19.57 32.97 -34.66
C ALA A 10 19.61 31.61 -33.92
N PHE A 11 19.74 30.50 -34.64
CA PHE A 11 19.86 29.17 -34.01
C PHE A 11 21.21 28.96 -33.31
N THR A 12 22.31 29.56 -33.80
CA THR A 12 23.63 29.41 -33.16
C THR A 12 23.80 30.20 -31.87
N VAL A 13 23.02 31.25 -31.64
CA VAL A 13 23.08 32.05 -30.39
C VAL A 13 22.26 31.40 -29.26
N ALA A 14 21.27 30.57 -29.58
CA ALA A 14 20.38 29.95 -28.60
C ALA A 14 21.00 28.77 -27.82
N VAL A 15 22.15 28.24 -28.25
CA VAL A 15 22.79 27.05 -27.62
C VAL A 15 23.86 27.43 -26.58
N ALA A 16 24.18 28.72 -26.42
CA ALA A 16 25.25 29.16 -25.53
C ALA A 16 24.83 29.45 -24.09
N SER A 17 23.54 29.50 -23.76
CA SER A 17 23.09 29.64 -22.37
C SER A 17 22.97 28.28 -21.69
N VAL A 18 24.12 27.63 -21.45
CA VAL A 18 24.24 26.67 -20.36
C VAL A 18 24.02 27.47 -19.09
N SER A 19 22.87 27.26 -18.44
CA SER A 19 22.66 27.73 -17.08
C SER A 19 23.73 27.07 -16.21
N ALA A 20 24.77 27.84 -15.87
CA ALA A 20 25.63 27.53 -14.75
C ALA A 20 24.75 27.56 -13.50
N SER A 21 24.11 26.43 -13.22
CA SER A 21 23.66 26.13 -11.87
C SER A 21 24.91 26.29 -11.01
N PRO A 22 24.88 27.08 -9.92
CA PRO A 22 26.00 27.13 -9.01
C PRO A 22 26.16 25.71 -8.48
N SER A 23 27.12 24.96 -9.03
CA SER A 23 27.41 23.62 -8.61
C SER A 23 27.80 23.75 -7.15
N ARG A 24 26.91 23.29 -6.25
CA ARG A 24 27.26 23.18 -4.84
C ARG A 24 28.40 22.18 -4.79
N GLU A 25 29.61 22.72 -4.71
CA GLU A 25 30.83 21.93 -4.58
C GLU A 25 30.64 20.92 -3.45
N THR A 26 30.62 19.64 -3.78
CA THR A 26 30.42 18.61 -2.76
C THR A 26 31.76 18.33 -2.07
N ASN A 27 31.71 17.63 -0.94
CA ASN A 27 32.94 17.16 -0.31
C ASN A 27 33.72 16.18 -1.21
N GLY A 28 33.06 15.51 -2.16
CA GLY A 28 33.68 14.61 -3.14
C GLY A 28 34.62 15.35 -4.09
N GLU A 29 34.15 16.43 -4.74
CA GLU A 29 34.99 17.25 -5.63
C GLU A 29 36.17 17.91 -4.89
N ARG A 30 36.03 18.14 -3.59
CA ARG A 30 37.09 18.73 -2.76
C ARG A 30 38.20 17.74 -2.44
N LEU A 31 37.82 16.52 -2.09
CA LEU A 31 38.77 15.43 -1.88
C LEU A 31 39.51 15.09 -3.16
N ALA A 32 38.81 15.08 -4.30
CA ALA A 32 39.44 14.87 -5.61
C ALA A 32 40.53 15.92 -5.92
N ARG A 33 40.45 17.12 -5.32
CA ARG A 33 41.46 18.20 -5.43
C ARG A 33 42.43 18.27 -4.24
N GLY A 34 42.41 17.30 -3.32
CA GLY A 34 43.28 17.28 -2.14
C GLY A 34 42.93 18.28 -1.05
N LEU A 35 41.73 18.87 -1.09
CA LEU A 35 41.25 19.82 -0.08
C LEU A 35 40.49 19.09 1.05
N THR A 36 40.65 19.53 2.30
CA THR A 36 40.00 18.94 3.49
C THR A 36 38.49 19.21 3.50
N PRO A 37 37.57 18.27 3.82
CA PRO A 37 36.10 18.46 3.81
C PRO A 37 35.59 19.78 4.40
N LEU A 38 34.50 20.33 3.85
CA LEU A 38 33.79 21.47 4.45
C LEU A 38 33.11 21.00 5.74
N PRO A 39 33.08 21.84 6.79
CA PRO A 39 32.36 21.51 8.01
C PRO A 39 30.86 21.33 7.73
N PRO A 40 30.17 20.46 8.49
CA PRO A 40 28.74 20.25 8.32
C PRO A 40 28.00 21.58 8.55
N GLN A 41 27.19 22.00 7.58
CA GLN A 41 26.30 23.13 7.80
C GLN A 41 25.27 22.74 8.86
N LYS A 42 25.30 23.44 10.00
CA LYS A 42 24.21 23.40 10.98
C LYS A 42 22.98 24.02 10.36
N ARG A 43 22.19 23.22 9.64
CA ARG A 43 20.80 23.58 9.34
C ARG A 43 20.10 23.57 10.69
N SER A 44 19.82 24.76 11.25
CA SER A 44 18.90 24.88 12.38
C SER A 44 17.69 24.01 12.06
N GLY A 45 17.46 22.99 12.88
CA GLY A 45 16.44 21.99 12.63
C GLY A 45 15.12 22.67 12.33
N THR A 46 14.45 22.25 11.26
CA THR A 46 13.04 22.58 11.04
C THR A 46 12.28 22.27 12.33
N PRO A 47 11.50 23.22 12.89
CA PRO A 47 10.83 23.02 14.17
C PRO A 47 9.97 21.74 14.13
N SER A 48 10.31 20.77 14.96
CA SER A 48 9.56 19.50 15.08
C SER A 48 8.14 19.70 15.59
N TYR A 49 7.79 20.92 16.03
CA TYR A 49 6.44 21.29 16.46
C TYR A 49 5.39 21.17 15.34
N GLY A 50 5.81 21.16 14.07
CA GLY A 50 4.94 20.92 12.91
C GLY A 50 4.94 19.47 12.39
N ALA A 51 5.74 18.58 12.97
CA ALA A 51 5.76 17.18 12.53
C ALA A 51 4.51 16.46 13.03
N LYS A 52 3.74 15.84 12.11
CA LYS A 52 2.61 14.98 12.50
C LYS A 52 3.14 13.86 13.39
N ARG A 53 2.66 13.78 14.64
CA ARG A 53 2.94 12.65 15.52
C ARG A 53 2.35 11.39 14.89
N SER A 54 3.07 10.28 14.99
CA SER A 54 2.55 8.96 14.67
C SER A 54 1.35 8.66 15.57
N SER A 55 0.14 8.74 15.01
CA SER A 55 -1.06 8.20 15.63
C SER A 55 -1.12 6.71 15.30
N PRO A 56 -1.58 5.85 16.23
CA PRO A 56 -1.95 4.48 15.88
C PRO A 56 -2.92 4.52 14.69
N SER A 57 -2.61 3.75 13.65
CA SER A 57 -3.52 3.56 12.52
C SER A 57 -4.56 2.51 12.95
N GLY A 58 -5.72 2.97 13.40
CA GLY A 58 -6.88 2.12 13.65
C GLY A 58 -6.91 1.43 15.02
N SER A 59 -8.11 1.35 15.57
CA SER A 59 -8.45 0.38 16.61
C SER A 59 -8.19 -1.03 16.08
N PRO A 60 -7.67 -1.98 16.88
CA PRO A 60 -7.60 -3.36 16.45
C PRO A 60 -9.02 -3.83 16.15
N THR A 61 -9.28 -4.18 14.89
CA THR A 61 -10.53 -4.82 14.50
C THR A 61 -10.66 -6.10 15.34
N SER A 62 -11.67 -6.17 16.18
CA SER A 62 -11.85 -7.27 17.14
C SER A 62 -13.00 -8.15 16.70
N CYS A 63 -12.72 -9.44 16.53
CA CYS A 63 -13.76 -10.47 16.37
C CYS A 63 -14.11 -11.06 17.73
N SER A 64 -15.37 -10.97 18.13
CA SER A 64 -15.87 -11.58 19.37
C SER A 64 -16.43 -12.99 19.16
N THR A 65 -16.81 -13.33 17.92
CA THR A 65 -17.56 -14.56 17.57
C THR A 65 -16.74 -15.58 16.76
N GLY A 66 -15.46 -15.35 16.50
CA GLY A 66 -14.64 -16.23 15.67
C GLY A 66 -13.26 -15.66 15.35
N SER A 67 -12.63 -16.18 14.29
CA SER A 67 -11.36 -15.66 13.79
C SER A 67 -11.57 -14.59 12.72
N LEU A 68 -10.63 -13.64 12.68
CA LEU A 68 -10.63 -12.53 11.74
C LEU A 68 -9.98 -12.98 10.43
N GLN A 69 -10.70 -12.80 9.31
CA GLN A 69 -10.35 -13.32 8.00
C GLN A 69 -10.44 -12.20 6.95
N CYS A 70 -9.57 -12.25 5.93
CA CYS A 70 -9.62 -11.40 4.76
C CYS A 70 -10.15 -12.24 3.60
N CYS A 71 -11.38 -12.00 3.16
CA CYS A 71 -12.01 -12.75 2.07
C CYS A 71 -12.09 -11.90 0.82
N ASP A 72 -11.85 -12.50 -0.35
CA ASP A 72 -12.02 -11.79 -1.63
C ASP A 72 -13.49 -11.37 -1.87
N SER A 73 -14.42 -12.22 -1.42
CA SER A 73 -15.85 -11.96 -1.55
C SER A 73 -16.64 -12.61 -0.41
N THR A 74 -17.81 -12.02 -0.14
CA THR A 74 -18.78 -12.55 0.82
C THR A 74 -20.13 -12.72 0.13
N GLY A 75 -20.83 -13.82 0.40
CA GLY A 75 -22.16 -14.09 -0.14
C GLY A 75 -22.95 -15.03 0.75
N THR A 76 -24.10 -15.48 0.26
CA THR A 76 -24.93 -16.48 0.94
C THR A 76 -25.07 -17.71 0.06
N VAL A 77 -25.73 -18.76 0.58
CA VAL A 77 -26.07 -19.96 -0.21
C VAL A 77 -27.02 -19.70 -1.39
N LEU A 78 -27.54 -18.48 -1.54
CA LEU A 78 -28.28 -18.08 -2.74
C LEU A 78 -27.37 -17.85 -3.94
N ASP A 79 -26.07 -17.67 -3.72
CA ASP A 79 -25.10 -17.56 -4.80
C ASP A 79 -24.80 -18.97 -5.35
N PRO A 80 -25.04 -19.23 -6.66
CA PRO A 80 -24.90 -20.56 -7.24
C PRO A 80 -23.46 -21.09 -7.13
N VAL A 81 -22.46 -20.20 -7.12
CA VAL A 81 -21.05 -20.61 -6.98
C VAL A 81 -20.79 -21.11 -5.56
N ILE A 82 -21.31 -20.40 -4.55
CA ILE A 82 -21.18 -20.77 -3.14
C ILE A 82 -21.95 -22.07 -2.86
N ALA A 83 -23.15 -22.20 -3.40
CA ALA A 83 -23.95 -23.43 -3.27
C ALA A 83 -23.23 -24.66 -3.84
N LEU A 84 -22.65 -24.54 -5.04
CA LEU A 84 -21.87 -25.61 -5.66
C LEU A 84 -20.64 -25.97 -4.82
N LEU A 85 -19.92 -24.96 -4.33
CA LEU A 85 -18.76 -25.18 -3.46
C LEU A 85 -19.16 -25.92 -2.18
N LEU A 86 -20.22 -25.50 -1.49
CA LEU A 86 -20.70 -26.18 -0.28
C LEU A 86 -21.11 -27.63 -0.55
N GLU A 87 -21.74 -27.91 -1.70
CA GLU A 87 -22.09 -29.27 -2.12
C GLU A 87 -20.86 -30.13 -2.36
N THR A 88 -19.82 -29.59 -3.03
CA THR A 88 -18.56 -30.33 -3.26
C THR A 88 -17.79 -30.59 -1.97
N LEU A 89 -17.94 -29.74 -0.96
CA LEU A 89 -17.33 -29.92 0.36
C LEU A 89 -18.21 -30.75 1.31
N GLY A 90 -19.43 -31.12 0.90
CA GLY A 90 -20.37 -31.90 1.72
C GLY A 90 -20.92 -31.16 2.92
N VAL A 91 -20.97 -29.83 2.87
CA VAL A 91 -21.40 -28.97 3.99
C VAL A 91 -22.86 -28.59 3.81
N ALA A 92 -23.73 -29.14 4.66
CA ALA A 92 -25.14 -28.76 4.71
C ALA A 92 -25.37 -27.69 5.79
N LEU A 93 -25.72 -26.48 5.38
CA LEU A 93 -26.09 -25.40 6.30
C LEU A 93 -27.60 -25.38 6.55
N PRO A 94 -28.05 -25.28 7.81
CA PRO A 94 -29.47 -25.30 8.14
C PRO A 94 -30.20 -23.98 7.84
N ALA A 95 -29.48 -22.88 7.56
CA ALA A 95 -30.06 -21.56 7.35
C ALA A 95 -29.49 -20.89 6.09
N ALA A 96 -30.39 -20.36 5.26
CA ALA A 96 -30.02 -19.72 3.99
C ALA A 96 -29.42 -18.30 4.17
N ASP A 97 -29.59 -17.72 5.36
CA ASP A 97 -29.18 -16.35 5.68
C ASP A 97 -27.76 -16.23 6.26
N VAL A 98 -27.04 -17.35 6.34
CA VAL A 98 -25.65 -17.35 6.84
C VAL A 98 -24.75 -16.73 5.79
N LEU A 99 -24.02 -15.68 6.18
CA LEU A 99 -22.99 -15.08 5.34
C LEU A 99 -21.74 -15.98 5.32
N ILE A 100 -21.20 -16.17 4.13
CA ILE A 100 -20.10 -17.07 3.81
C ILE A 100 -19.03 -16.24 3.10
N GLY A 101 -17.80 -16.37 3.56
CA GLY A 101 -16.62 -15.82 2.89
C GLY A 101 -16.03 -16.84 1.93
N VAL A 102 -15.63 -16.39 0.75
CA VAL A 102 -14.92 -17.20 -0.26
C VAL A 102 -13.49 -16.69 -0.36
N THR A 103 -12.54 -17.63 -0.48
CA THR A 103 -11.09 -17.36 -0.59
C THR A 103 -10.62 -16.38 0.50
N CYS A 104 -10.59 -16.90 1.72
CA CYS A 104 -10.31 -16.19 2.94
C CYS A 104 -8.95 -16.56 3.54
N ASP A 105 -8.12 -15.55 3.77
CA ASP A 105 -6.85 -15.70 4.48
C ASP A 105 -6.98 -15.28 5.95
N PRO A 106 -6.39 -16.04 6.88
CA PRO A 106 -6.42 -15.70 8.29
C PRO A 106 -5.59 -14.46 8.60
N ILE A 107 -6.22 -13.48 9.24
CA ILE A 107 -5.58 -12.26 9.70
C ILE A 107 -5.26 -12.39 11.19
N GLY A 108 -4.00 -12.73 11.48
CA GLY A 108 -3.51 -12.81 12.85
C GLY A 108 -3.18 -11.45 13.45
N ILE A 109 -3.42 -11.29 14.76
CA ILE A 109 -2.98 -10.13 15.56
C ILE A 109 -1.46 -10.14 15.77
N VAL A 110 -0.81 -11.28 15.56
CA VAL A 110 0.64 -11.46 15.74
C VAL A 110 1.29 -11.45 14.37
N VAL A 111 2.11 -10.42 14.13
CA VAL A 111 3.03 -10.19 12.99
C VAL A 111 2.42 -9.97 11.58
N GLY A 112 2.09 -8.70 11.30
CA GLY A 112 2.46 -8.10 10.02
C GLY A 112 1.42 -8.09 8.88
N SER A 113 0.27 -8.74 9.01
CA SER A 113 -0.82 -8.64 8.03
C SER A 113 -1.99 -7.84 8.58
N SER A 114 -1.80 -6.61 9.04
CA SER A 114 -2.89 -5.82 9.61
C SER A 114 -3.82 -5.19 8.56
N SER A 115 -3.65 -5.54 7.29
CA SER A 115 -4.33 -4.89 6.17
C SER A 115 -4.89 -5.94 5.22
N CYS A 116 -6.21 -6.12 5.26
CA CYS A 116 -6.96 -6.80 4.21
C CYS A 116 -7.14 -5.83 3.04
N SER A 117 -6.75 -6.23 1.82
CA SER A 117 -7.06 -5.45 0.61
C SER A 117 -8.46 -5.74 0.07
N ALA A 118 -9.13 -6.79 0.58
CA ALA A 118 -10.47 -7.20 0.22
C ALA A 118 -11.46 -6.95 1.38
N GLN A 119 -12.40 -7.86 1.64
CA GLN A 119 -13.37 -7.73 2.73
C GLN A 119 -12.86 -8.38 4.02
N THR A 120 -12.73 -7.56 5.06
CA THR A 120 -12.48 -8.06 6.42
C THR A 120 -13.77 -8.57 7.06
N VAL A 121 -13.76 -9.82 7.49
CA VAL A 121 -14.91 -10.47 8.15
C VAL A 121 -14.49 -11.30 9.36
N CYS A 122 -15.42 -11.47 10.29
CA CYS A 122 -15.30 -12.39 11.42
C CYS A 122 -16.10 -13.65 11.15
N CYS A 123 -15.47 -14.80 11.01
CA CYS A 123 -16.16 -16.05 10.68
C CYS A 123 -15.99 -17.09 11.80
N THR A 124 -17.06 -17.84 12.08
CA THR A 124 -17.11 -18.83 13.17
C THR A 124 -16.41 -20.13 12.79
N ASP A 125 -16.54 -20.57 11.54
CA ASP A 125 -15.92 -21.82 11.05
C ASP A 125 -15.08 -21.53 9.81
N ASN A 126 -13.80 -21.93 9.87
CA ASN A 126 -12.80 -21.70 8.82
C ASN A 126 -12.06 -23.00 8.48
N SER A 127 -12.69 -24.15 8.75
CA SER A 127 -12.04 -25.48 8.67
C SER A 127 -11.73 -25.94 7.25
N PHE A 128 -12.12 -25.18 6.23
CA PHE A 128 -12.04 -25.55 4.81
C PHE A 128 -10.79 -25.00 4.11
N GLY A 129 -9.69 -24.85 4.86
CA GLY A 129 -8.39 -24.47 4.31
C GLY A 129 -8.35 -23.08 3.65
N GLY A 130 -9.21 -22.16 4.10
CA GLY A 130 -9.32 -20.81 3.55
C GLY A 130 -10.14 -20.70 2.27
N VAL A 131 -10.60 -21.80 1.67
CA VAL A 131 -11.45 -21.71 0.47
C VAL A 131 -12.84 -21.16 0.83
N ILE A 132 -13.37 -21.58 1.97
CA ILE A 132 -14.68 -21.16 2.47
C ILE A 132 -14.59 -20.90 3.97
N SER A 133 -15.24 -19.82 4.40
CA SER A 133 -15.43 -19.46 5.80
C SER A 133 -16.92 -19.25 6.07
N ILE A 134 -17.45 -19.82 7.14
CA ILE A 134 -18.90 -19.90 7.43
C ILE A 134 -19.22 -19.08 8.67
N GLY A 135 -20.43 -18.49 8.69
CA GLY A 135 -20.89 -17.72 9.84
C GLY A 135 -20.19 -16.38 9.93
N CYS A 136 -19.90 -15.78 8.78
CA CYS A 136 -19.18 -14.53 8.69
C CYS A 136 -20.06 -13.36 9.11
N ILE A 137 -19.46 -12.35 9.75
CA ILE A 137 -20.07 -11.05 9.98
C ILE A 137 -19.08 -9.95 9.57
N PRO A 138 -19.55 -8.82 9.02
CA PRO A 138 -18.67 -7.70 8.69
C PRO A 138 -17.97 -7.18 9.95
N SER A 139 -16.64 -7.08 9.90
CA SER A 139 -15.87 -6.52 11.02
C SER A 139 -15.63 -5.03 10.77
N THR A 140 -16.19 -4.17 11.62
CA THR A 140 -15.96 -2.70 11.58
C THR A 140 -14.73 -2.31 12.38
#